data_AF-A0AAV4YSG9-F1
#
_entry.id   AF-A0AAV4YSG9-F1
#
_cell.length_a   1.000
_cell.length_b   1.000
_cell.length_c   1.000
_cell.angle_alpha   90.00
_cell.angle_beta   90.00
_cell.angle_gamma   90.00
#
_symmetry.space_group_name_H-M   'P 1'
#
loop_
_entity.id
_entity.type
_entity.pdbx_description
1 polymer ?
#
loop_
_entity_poly.entity_id
_entity_poly.type
_entity_poly.pdbx_seq_one_letter_code
_entity_poly.pdbx_strand_id
1 'polypeptide(L)'
;MNKRFRMSSVEVGNFVDEMSLLYGDINKSYVERISELIGQSLDESANIFAFRVDLRFTDPEAGCPDSPVCFQNTDEQVMKRFFASLDSQLAAHDNQRRMRGLRVHPSNLRYVCRAGSYPEI
;
A
#
# COMPACT_ATOMS: atom_id res chain seq x y z
N MET A 1 10.85 22.30 15.33
CA MET A 1 10.15 22.98 14.22
C MET A 1 9.77 21.90 13.21
N ASN A 2 8.61 21.25 13.39
CA ASN A 2 8.19 20.15 12.50
C ASN A 2 7.71 20.76 11.19
N LYS A 3 8.51 20.61 10.12
CA LYS A 3 7.99 20.76 8.77
C LYS A 3 7.02 19.62 8.55
N ARG A 4 5.72 19.93 8.58
CA ARG A 4 4.67 19.02 8.16
C ARG A 4 4.98 18.65 6.71
N PHE A 5 5.37 17.40 6.46
CA PHE A 5 5.58 16.95 5.08
C PHE A 5 4.22 16.96 4.39
N ARG A 6 4.00 17.91 3.50
CA ARG A 6 2.82 18.01 2.67
C ARG A 6 3.18 18.75 1.40
N MET A 7 2.98 18.11 0.26
CA MET A 7 3.14 18.81 -1.01
C MET A 7 1.97 19.79 -1.18
N SER A 8 2.27 21.01 -1.59
CA SER A 8 1.28 21.96 -2.05
C SER A 8 0.63 21.48 -3.35
N SER A 9 -0.55 21.99 -3.68
CA SER A 9 -1.23 21.64 -4.94
C SER A 9 -0.39 21.99 -6.19
N VAL A 10 0.50 22.99 -6.09
CA VAL A 10 1.40 23.39 -7.18
C VAL A 10 2.52 22.37 -7.32
N GLU A 11 3.15 21.95 -6.21
CA GLU A 11 4.20 20.92 -6.22
C GLU A 11 3.65 19.57 -6.72
N VAL A 12 2.42 19.21 -6.35
CA VAL A 12 1.75 18.02 -6.89
C VAL A 12 1.55 18.15 -8.39
N GLY A 13 1.10 19.32 -8.88
CA GLY A 13 0.92 19.56 -10.31
C GLY A 13 2.22 19.38 -11.09
N ASN A 14 3.27 20.07 -10.65
CA ASN A 14 4.59 19.98 -11.28
C ASN A 14 5.14 18.55 -11.29
N PHE A 15 4.97 17.81 -10.18
CA PHE A 15 5.37 16.40 -10.10
C PHE A 15 4.59 15.52 -11.08
N VAL A 16 3.26 15.71 -11.17
CA VAL A 16 2.43 14.96 -12.11
C VAL A 16 2.83 15.25 -13.55
N ASP A 17 3.07 16.51 -13.90
CA ASP A 17 3.48 16.90 -15.25
C ASP A 17 4.84 16.27 -15.63
N GLU A 18 5.84 16.37 -14.75
CA GLU A 18 7.17 15.81 -14.97
C GLU A 18 7.12 14.28 -15.10
N MET A 19 6.42 13.60 -14.18
CA MET A 19 6.33 12.14 -14.18
C MET A 19 5.47 11.61 -15.34
N SER A 20 4.47 12.37 -15.79
CA SER A 20 3.63 11.98 -16.93
C SER A 20 4.41 11.91 -18.23
N LEU A 21 5.43 12.76 -18.38
CA LEU A 21 6.35 12.72 -19.53
C LEU A 21 7.24 11.47 -19.54
N LEU A 22 7.60 10.94 -18.36
CA LEU A 22 8.52 9.81 -18.22
C LEU A 22 7.81 8.45 -18.21
N TYR A 23 6.65 8.38 -17.55
CA TYR A 23 5.99 7.11 -17.19
C TYR A 23 4.58 6.97 -17.75
N GLY A 24 4.08 7.97 -18.49
CA GLY A 24 2.71 8.04 -18.98
C GLY A 24 1.73 8.57 -17.93
N ASP A 25 0.44 8.54 -18.22
CA ASP A 25 -0.62 9.20 -17.42
C ASP A 25 -0.52 8.88 -15.92
N ILE A 26 -0.22 9.91 -15.12
CA ILE A 26 -0.13 9.83 -13.67
C ILE A 26 -1.43 10.33 -13.04
N ASN A 27 -2.04 9.47 -12.22
CA ASN A 27 -3.24 9.85 -11.49
C ASN A 27 -2.90 10.85 -10.36
N LYS A 28 -3.22 12.13 -10.59
CA LYS A 28 -3.02 13.21 -9.63
C LYS A 28 -3.65 12.93 -8.25
N SER A 29 -4.89 12.43 -8.20
CA SER A 29 -5.57 12.13 -6.93
C SER A 29 -4.83 11.08 -6.10
N TYR A 30 -4.12 10.16 -6.77
CA TYR A 30 -3.31 9.14 -6.10
C TYR A 30 -2.05 9.75 -5.48
N VAL A 31 -1.39 10.68 -6.19
CA VAL A 31 -0.23 11.43 -5.69
C VAL A 31 -0.62 12.27 -4.47
N GLU A 32 -1.75 12.97 -4.53
CA GLU A 32 -2.28 13.76 -3.40
C GLU A 32 -2.52 12.87 -2.18
N ARG A 33 -3.16 11.72 -2.36
CA ARG A 33 -3.47 10.79 -1.27
C ARG A 33 -2.23 10.15 -0.66
N ILE A 34 -1.22 9.81 -1.48
CA ILE A 34 0.08 9.35 -0.98
C ILE A 34 0.77 10.46 -0.17
N SER A 35 0.82 11.69 -0.70
CA SER A 35 1.45 12.82 -0.02
C SER A 35 0.81 13.09 1.35
N GLU A 36 -0.52 13.04 1.41
CA GLU A 36 -1.27 13.18 2.66
C GLU A 36 -0.98 12.04 3.64
N LEU A 37 -0.99 10.78 3.19
CA LEU A 37 -0.68 9.65 4.08
C LEU A 37 0.75 9.71 4.64
N ILE A 38 1.73 10.11 3.82
CA ILE A 38 3.11 10.28 4.29
C ILE A 38 3.16 11.38 5.36
N GLY A 39 2.49 12.51 5.12
CA GLY A 39 2.38 13.60 6.08
C GLY A 39 1.77 13.16 7.41
N GLN A 40 0.64 12.45 7.37
CA GLN A 40 -0.02 11.92 8.56
C GLN A 40 0.86 10.88 9.29
N SER A 41 1.58 10.04 8.56
CA SER A 41 2.47 9.02 9.14
C SER A 41 3.67 9.68 9.86
N LEU A 42 4.22 10.76 9.28
CA LEU A 42 5.32 11.53 9.86
C LEU A 42 4.87 12.38 11.06
N ASP A 43 3.60 12.80 11.10
CA ASP A 43 3.01 13.44 12.28
C ASP A 43 2.93 12.46 13.48
N GLU A 44 2.80 11.16 13.23
CA GLU A 44 2.73 10.12 14.27
C GLU A 44 4.10 9.55 14.70
N SER A 45 5.02 9.36 13.74
CA SER A 45 6.32 8.72 13.98
C SER A 45 7.44 9.44 13.23
N ALA A 46 8.57 9.64 13.91
CA ALA A 46 9.77 10.22 13.30
C ALA A 46 10.35 9.36 12.17
N ASN A 47 10.07 8.04 12.19
CA ASN A 47 10.52 7.09 11.18
C ASN A 47 9.32 6.37 10.58
N ILE A 48 9.24 6.38 9.26
CA ILE A 48 8.24 5.65 8.48
C ILE A 48 8.92 4.58 7.63
N PHE A 49 8.27 3.45 7.44
CA PHE A 49 8.69 2.41 6.50
C PHE A 49 7.61 2.27 5.43
N ALA A 50 7.98 2.53 4.17
CA ALA A 50 7.09 2.45 3.03
C ALA A 50 7.52 1.32 2.10
N PHE A 51 6.56 0.53 1.64
CA PHE A 51 6.76 -0.50 0.62
C PHE A 51 5.59 -0.51 -0.34
N ARG A 52 5.86 -0.90 -1.59
CA ARG A 52 4.85 -1.07 -2.63
C ARG A 52 4.59 -2.56 -2.81
N VAL A 53 3.32 -2.92 -2.95
CA VAL A 53 2.90 -4.28 -3.31
C VAL A 53 2.14 -4.21 -4.63
N ASP A 54 2.59 -5.02 -5.58
CA ASP A 54 1.90 -5.24 -6.85
C ASP A 54 1.31 -6.65 -6.83
N LEU A 55 -0.01 -6.76 -6.75
CA LEU A 55 -0.69 -8.04 -6.89
C LEU A 55 -0.74 -8.41 -8.38
N ARG A 56 0.01 -9.45 -8.75
CA ARG A 56 0.00 -10.01 -10.11
C ARG A 56 -0.76 -11.33 -10.08
N PHE A 57 -1.84 -11.40 -10.83
CA PHE A 57 -2.62 -12.61 -11.00
C PHE A 57 -2.27 -13.26 -12.32
N THR A 58 -2.19 -14.58 -12.33
CA THR A 58 -1.96 -15.34 -13.56
C THR A 58 -3.31 -15.61 -14.22
N ASP A 59 -3.40 -15.37 -15.53
CA ASP A 59 -4.55 -15.79 -16.32
C ASP A 59 -4.35 -17.25 -16.76
N PRO A 60 -5.29 -18.17 -16.47
CA PRO A 60 -5.18 -19.56 -16.92
C PRO A 60 -5.05 -19.65 -18.45
N GLU A 61 -3.90 -20.11 -18.95
CA GLU A 61 -3.83 -20.57 -20.34
C GLU A 61 -4.40 -21.99 -20.44
N ALA A 62 -5.53 -22.12 -21.13
CA ALA A 62 -6.17 -23.41 -21.37
C ALA A 62 -5.24 -24.33 -22.19
N GLY A 63 -4.89 -25.49 -21.63
CA GLY A 63 -4.07 -26.51 -22.30
C GLY A 63 -2.57 -26.41 -22.06
N CYS A 64 -2.09 -25.47 -21.23
CA CYS A 64 -0.69 -25.43 -20.82
C CYS A 64 -0.43 -26.48 -19.70
N PRO A 65 0.45 -27.49 -19.92
CA PRO A 65 0.71 -28.54 -18.94
C PRO A 65 1.44 -28.02 -17.68
N ASP A 66 2.11 -26.87 -17.78
CA ASP A 66 2.79 -26.20 -16.67
C ASP A 66 1.88 -25.18 -15.94
N SER A 67 0.61 -25.08 -16.33
CA SER A 67 -0.35 -24.20 -15.68
C SER A 67 -0.68 -24.69 -14.27
N PRO A 68 -0.74 -23.81 -13.26
CA PRO A 68 -1.08 -24.21 -11.91
C PRO A 68 -2.50 -24.82 -11.85
N VAL A 69 -2.65 -25.92 -11.10
CA VAL A 69 -3.94 -26.62 -10.95
C VAL A 69 -4.94 -25.83 -10.10
N CYS A 70 -4.44 -24.89 -9.28
CA CYS A 70 -5.23 -24.03 -8.40
C CYS A 70 -4.98 -22.56 -8.74
N PHE A 71 -6.04 -21.83 -9.12
CA PHE A 71 -5.97 -20.41 -9.44
C PHE A 71 -6.30 -19.53 -8.24
N GLN A 72 -5.77 -18.31 -8.24
CA GLN A 72 -6.11 -17.33 -7.21
C GLN A 72 -7.57 -16.90 -7.38
N ASN A 73 -8.29 -16.74 -6.28
CA ASN A 73 -9.58 -16.07 -6.33
C ASN A 73 -9.34 -14.57 -6.57
N THR A 74 -9.59 -14.13 -7.80
CA THR A 74 -9.42 -12.77 -8.30
C THR A 74 -10.69 -11.94 -8.24
N ASP A 75 -11.68 -12.34 -7.42
CA ASP A 75 -12.88 -11.55 -7.18
C ASP A 75 -12.58 -10.12 -6.68
N GLU A 76 -13.60 -9.27 -6.68
CA GLU A 76 -13.51 -7.87 -6.27
C GLU A 76 -13.01 -7.68 -4.83
N GLN A 77 -13.05 -8.74 -3.99
CA GLN A 77 -12.62 -8.71 -2.60
C GLN A 77 -11.14 -9.09 -2.41
N VAL A 78 -10.39 -9.34 -3.49
CA VAL A 78 -9.00 -9.78 -3.40
C VAL A 78 -8.12 -8.81 -2.62
N MET A 79 -8.29 -7.50 -2.81
CA MET A 79 -7.56 -6.48 -2.04
C MET A 79 -7.88 -6.53 -0.55
N LYS A 80 -9.16 -6.74 -0.20
CA LYS A 80 -9.60 -6.82 1.20
C LYS A 80 -9.02 -8.05 1.88
N ARG A 81 -9.04 -9.22 1.21
CA ARG A 81 -8.41 -10.44 1.73
C ARG A 81 -6.90 -10.26 1.91
N PHE A 82 -6.24 -9.59 0.96
CA PHE A 82 -4.82 -9.29 1.05
C PHE A 82 -4.51 -8.47 2.31
N PHE A 83 -5.19 -7.34 2.53
CA PHE A 83 -4.95 -6.50 3.71
C PHE A 83 -5.32 -7.20 5.01
N ALA A 84 -6.45 -7.93 5.07
CA ALA A 84 -6.82 -8.71 6.26
C ALA A 84 -5.78 -9.78 6.63
N SER A 85 -5.20 -10.45 5.61
CA SER A 85 -4.10 -11.40 5.83
C SER A 85 -2.84 -10.69 6.31
N LEU A 86 -2.51 -9.53 5.72
CA LEU A 86 -1.33 -8.75 6.10
C LEU A 86 -1.43 -8.29 7.57
N ASP A 87 -2.57 -7.73 7.97
CA ASP A 87 -2.82 -7.30 9.36
C ASP A 87 -2.70 -8.48 10.34
N SER A 88 -3.24 -9.64 9.97
CA SER A 88 -3.16 -10.86 10.78
C SER A 88 -1.71 -11.33 10.95
N GLN A 89 -0.91 -11.26 9.89
CA GLN A 89 0.52 -11.62 9.93
C GLN A 89 1.33 -10.63 10.79
N LEU A 90 1.05 -9.33 10.69
CA LEU A 90 1.70 -8.31 11.53
C LEU A 90 1.37 -8.52 13.01
N ALA A 91 0.10 -8.77 13.34
CA ALA A 91 -0.33 -9.05 14.71
C ALA A 91 0.31 -10.32 15.28
N ALA A 92 0.38 -11.39 14.46
CA ALA A 92 1.05 -12.63 14.85
C ALA A 92 2.56 -12.41 15.10
N HIS A 93 3.23 -11.66 14.22
CA HIS A 93 4.64 -11.31 14.36
C HIS A 93 4.90 -10.51 15.65
N ASP A 94 4.08 -9.50 15.93
CA ASP A 94 4.18 -8.72 17.16
C ASP A 94 3.96 -9.57 18.41
N ASN A 95 2.98 -10.48 18.38
CA ASN A 95 2.73 -11.41 19.49
C ASN A 95 3.92 -12.35 19.72
N GLN A 96 4.52 -12.91 18.65
CA GLN A 96 5.71 -13.73 18.78
C GLN A 96 6.89 -12.97 19.40
N ARG A 97 7.09 -11.71 19.03
CA ARG A 97 8.13 -10.86 19.61
C ARG A 97 7.87 -10.55 21.08
N ARG A 98 6.62 -10.28 21.46
CA ARG A 98 6.21 -10.10 22.86
C ARG A 98 6.48 -11.36 23.69
N MET A 99 6.15 -12.54 23.16
CA MET A 99 6.40 -13.83 23.83
C MET A 99 7.90 -14.09 24.07
N ARG A 100 8.77 -13.56 23.20
CA ARG A 100 10.24 -13.62 23.37
C ARG A 100 10.81 -12.55 24.31
N GLY A 101 9.95 -11.75 24.95
CA GLY A 101 10.38 -10.65 25.82
C GLY A 101 10.98 -9.45 25.09
N LEU A 102 10.82 -9.35 23.76
CA LEU A 102 11.31 -8.22 22.99
C LEU A 102 10.36 -7.03 23.12
N ARG A 103 10.92 -5.82 23.13
CA ARG A 103 10.12 -4.59 23.06
C ARG A 103 9.44 -4.49 21.69
N VAL A 104 8.11 -4.39 21.70
CA VAL A 104 7.28 -4.22 20.49
C VAL A 104 6.59 -2.87 20.57
N HIS A 105 6.80 -2.05 19.53
CA HIS A 105 6.11 -0.79 19.36
C HIS A 105 4.88 -1.02 18.47
N PRO A 106 3.72 -0.42 18.79
CA PRO A 106 2.55 -0.53 17.93
C PRO A 106 2.89 0.03 16.54
N SER A 107 2.59 -0.76 15.51
CA SER A 107 2.79 -0.38 14.12
C SER A 107 1.45 0.03 13.53
N ASN A 108 1.32 1.29 13.12
CA ASN A 108 0.13 1.81 12.44
C ASN A 108 0.30 1.61 10.94
N LEU A 109 -0.27 0.53 10.40
CA LEU A 109 -0.27 0.31 8.95
C LEU A 109 -1.22 1.31 8.29
N ARG A 110 -0.71 2.06 7.31
CA ARG A 110 -1.46 2.99 6.46
C ARG A 110 -1.20 2.62 5.01
N TYR A 111 -2.23 2.58 4.17
CA TYR A 111 -2.11 2.16 2.77
C TYR A 111 -2.92 3.03 1.81
N VAL A 112 -2.42 3.18 0.59
CA VAL A 112 -3.20 3.63 -0.57
C VAL A 112 -3.28 2.47 -1.54
N CYS A 113 -4.47 2.20 -2.07
CA CYS A 113 -4.65 1.20 -3.12
C CYS A 113 -5.25 1.85 -4.35
N ARG A 114 -4.76 1.46 -5.53
CA ARG A 114 -5.42 1.70 -6.81
C ARG A 114 -6.42 0.57 -7.05
N ALA A 115 -7.55 0.65 -6.36
CA ALA A 115 -8.75 -0.11 -6.71
C ALA A 115 -9.84 0.92 -7.00
N GLY A 116 -10.67 0.68 -8.01
CA GLY A 116 -11.90 1.45 -8.16
C GLY A 116 -12.67 1.36 -6.84
N SER A 117 -12.73 2.48 -6.11
CA SER A 117 -13.55 2.71 -4.92
C SER A 117 -13.51 1.64 -3.80
N TYR A 118 -12.78 1.92 -2.72
CA TYR A 118 -13.32 1.73 -1.37
C TYR A 118 -12.87 2.88 -0.46
N PRO A 119 -13.75 3.82 -0.11
CA PRO A 119 -13.61 4.61 1.10
C PRO A 119 -13.98 3.71 2.30
N GLU A 120 -13.37 4.00 3.45
CA GLU A 120 -13.67 3.41 4.77
C GLU A 120 -13.11 2.00 5.04
N ILE A 121 -11.88 1.99 5.55
CA ILE A 121 -11.57 1.35 6.85
C ILE A 121 -10.87 2.41 7.69
#